data_AF-A0A2L0S3N1-F1
#
_entry.id   AF-A0A2L0S3N1-F1
#
_cell.length_a   1.000
_cell.length_b   1.000
_cell.length_c   1.000
_cell.angle_alpha   90.00
_cell.angle_beta   90.00
_cell.angle_gamma   90.00
#
_symmetry.space_group_name_H-M   'P 1'
#
loop_
_entity.id
_entity.type
_entity.pdbx_description
1 polymer ?
#
loop_
_entity_poly.entity_id
_entity_poly.type
_entity_poly.pdbx_seq_one_letter_code
_entity_poly.pdbx_strand_id
1 'polypeptide(L)'
;MSRVSNQSAVFPPQALHPASATSAGDDLYNHGLISGEHDGVRVDNRHSGPDYGSTLLVNNGTIKGRNGYGVKLVGNFNDRVVNNGLISGANGVALDMGAGDDVLTVRSKARFSGEVDGGSGTNQVILDDSKGGTFNGARQVQQLDVNTGAWTLTGALDANQRGRVQSGATLINQSRIGGTVTVEHGATYAGGTVTQLDVAGTLVLDPALKKQGRVKHDLNMTADSTLTFNVGQGEAHSTLKVGSRASLADATLDIQIEHESDELLNRQLRIIDAAQIEGRFDRLTNNLETLTPELIYTATGVFVSFKRKKAC
;
A
#
# COMPACT_ATOMS: atom_id res chain seq x y z
N MET A 1 43.65 1.44 15.13
CA MET A 1 42.49 2.34 15.04
C MET A 1 42.71 3.26 13.84
N SER A 2 42.20 2.90 12.67
CA SER A 2 42.20 3.78 11.50
C SER A 2 40.75 4.05 11.14
N ARG A 3 40.33 5.32 11.23
CA ARG A 3 39.01 5.78 10.80
C ARG A 3 38.95 5.66 9.28
N VAL A 4 38.11 4.77 8.76
CA VAL A 4 37.74 4.79 7.35
C VAL A 4 36.68 5.89 7.19
N SER A 5 36.99 6.87 6.35
CA SER A 5 36.11 7.99 6.06
C SER A 5 34.99 7.52 5.14
N ASN A 6 33.73 7.60 5.58
CA ASN A 6 32.58 7.55 4.67
C ASN A 6 32.79 8.65 3.62
N GLN A 7 32.89 8.28 2.35
CA GLN A 7 32.87 9.26 1.26
C GLN A 7 31.42 9.52 0.87
N SER A 8 30.84 10.60 1.41
CA SER A 8 29.56 11.10 0.92
C SER A 8 29.76 11.74 -0.45
N ALA A 9 29.28 11.10 -1.52
CA ALA A 9 29.25 11.71 -2.84
C ALA A 9 28.00 12.60 -2.96
N VAL A 10 28.15 13.89 -2.66
CA VAL A 10 27.12 14.91 -2.93
C VAL A 10 27.32 15.42 -4.36
N PHE A 11 26.41 15.07 -5.25
CA PHE A 11 26.47 15.53 -6.64
C PHE A 11 25.74 16.88 -6.80
N PRO A 12 26.43 17.96 -7.21
CA PRO A 12 25.82 19.29 -7.42
C PRO A 12 24.85 19.30 -8.62
N PRO A 13 24.00 20.34 -8.80
CA PRO A 13 22.96 20.42 -9.83
C PRO A 13 23.47 20.65 -11.27
N GLN A 14 24.53 19.96 -11.68
CA GLN A 14 24.99 19.92 -13.07
C GLN A 14 24.86 18.50 -13.63
N ALA A 15 24.49 18.39 -14.91
CA ALA A 15 24.32 17.13 -15.61
C ALA A 15 25.64 16.34 -15.62
N LEU A 16 25.72 15.27 -14.84
CA LEU A 16 26.85 14.36 -14.86
C LEU A 16 26.55 13.20 -15.83
N HIS A 17 27.42 13.06 -16.82
CA HIS A 17 27.71 11.82 -17.55
C HIS A 17 29.14 11.43 -17.15
N PRO A 18 29.40 10.25 -16.54
CA PRO A 18 29.08 8.91 -17.06
C PRO A 18 28.34 8.03 -16.04
N ALA A 19 28.09 6.76 -16.37
CA ALA A 19 27.54 5.76 -15.44
C ALA A 19 28.30 5.80 -14.10
N SER A 20 27.64 6.27 -13.02
CA SER A 20 28.26 6.27 -11.70
C SER A 20 28.26 4.84 -11.18
N ALA A 21 29.31 4.10 -11.50
CA ALA A 21 29.68 2.96 -10.68
C ALA A 21 30.24 3.52 -9.38
N THR A 22 29.39 3.56 -8.36
CA THR A 22 29.86 3.73 -6.98
C THR A 22 30.20 2.34 -6.44
N SER A 23 31.18 2.28 -5.54
CA SER A 23 31.48 1.05 -4.81
C SER A 23 30.30 0.69 -3.91
N ALA A 24 30.12 -0.61 -3.64
CA ALA A 24 29.26 -1.05 -2.54
C ALA A 24 29.78 -0.43 -1.22
N GLY A 25 28.88 -0.03 -0.32
CA GLY A 25 29.22 0.67 0.94
C GLY A 25 29.15 2.20 0.90
N ASP A 26 28.84 2.81 -0.25
CA ASP A 26 28.71 4.27 -0.39
C ASP A 26 27.26 4.76 -0.19
N ASP A 27 27.13 5.97 0.39
CA ASP A 27 25.86 6.71 0.44
C ASP A 27 25.74 7.63 -0.78
N LEU A 28 24.67 7.49 -1.55
CA LEU A 28 24.39 8.25 -2.77
C LEU A 28 23.22 9.21 -2.57
N TYR A 29 23.46 10.52 -2.73
CA TYR A 29 22.43 11.55 -2.64
C TYR A 29 22.25 12.26 -3.98
N ASN A 30 21.08 12.10 -4.60
CA ASN A 30 20.73 12.77 -5.85
C ASN A 30 19.70 13.89 -5.62
N HIS A 31 20.01 15.10 -6.07
CA HIS A 31 19.06 16.23 -6.12
C HIS A 31 18.85 16.76 -7.56
N GLY A 32 19.55 16.20 -8.55
CA GLY A 32 19.56 16.65 -9.94
C GLY A 32 19.22 15.52 -10.91
N LEU A 33 19.93 15.46 -12.03
CA LEU A 33 19.81 14.38 -13.01
C LEU A 33 21.05 13.49 -12.97
N ILE A 34 20.84 12.20 -12.69
CA ILE A 34 21.79 11.13 -12.97
C ILE A 34 21.28 10.39 -14.19
N SER A 35 22.09 10.26 -15.24
CA SER A 35 21.68 9.45 -16.39
C SER A 35 22.84 8.76 -17.10
N GLY A 36 22.87 7.43 -17.02
CA GLY A 36 23.82 6.60 -17.73
C GLY A 36 23.32 6.14 -19.11
N GLU A 37 24.24 5.68 -19.93
CA GLU A 37 23.95 5.14 -21.26
C GLU A 37 23.25 3.77 -21.14
N HIS A 38 23.75 2.89 -20.28
CA HIS A 38 23.08 1.64 -19.91
C HIS A 38 22.21 1.82 -18.66
N ASP A 39 22.79 1.63 -17.47
CA ASP A 39 22.12 1.81 -16.18
C ASP A 39 22.23 3.27 -15.70
N GLY A 40 21.22 3.78 -15.01
CA GLY A 40 21.28 5.12 -14.39
C GLY A 40 22.32 5.14 -13.26
N VAL A 41 22.10 4.26 -12.28
CA VAL A 41 23.03 3.94 -11.20
C VAL A 41 23.24 2.42 -11.20
N ARG A 42 24.51 2.00 -11.10
CA ARG A 42 24.85 0.60 -10.84
C ARG A 42 25.86 0.56 -9.71
N VAL A 43 25.45 -0.04 -8.60
CA VAL A 43 26.36 -0.34 -7.49
C VAL A 43 26.82 -1.78 -7.67
N ASP A 44 28.13 -1.96 -7.83
CA ASP A 44 28.73 -3.25 -8.16
C ASP A 44 30.14 -3.29 -7.53
N ASN A 45 30.56 -4.46 -7.05
CA ASN A 45 31.87 -4.63 -6.42
C ASN A 45 33.03 -4.68 -7.44
N ARG A 46 32.76 -4.85 -8.75
CA ARG A 46 33.72 -4.84 -9.89
C ARG A 46 35.05 -5.61 -9.67
N HIS A 47 35.16 -6.48 -8.66
CA HIS A 47 36.38 -7.20 -8.29
C HIS A 47 36.07 -8.43 -7.43
N SER A 48 36.87 -9.50 -7.62
CA SER A 48 36.87 -10.75 -6.84
C SER A 48 37.47 -10.58 -5.42
N GLY A 49 37.23 -9.45 -4.76
CA GLY A 49 37.61 -9.14 -3.37
C GLY A 49 36.39 -9.13 -2.44
N PRO A 50 36.59 -9.04 -1.11
CA PRO A 50 35.48 -9.08 -0.16
C PRO A 50 34.50 -7.92 -0.40
N ASP A 51 33.22 -8.22 -0.27
CA ASP A 51 32.13 -7.28 -0.53
C ASP A 51 32.23 -6.03 0.37
N TYR A 52 32.00 -4.85 -0.20
CA TYR A 52 32.39 -3.56 0.41
C TYR A 52 31.35 -2.90 1.35
N GLY A 53 30.09 -3.37 1.39
CA GLY A 53 29.08 -2.99 2.39
C GLY A 53 27.71 -2.61 1.82
N SER A 54 26.74 -2.36 2.69
CA SER A 54 25.38 -1.90 2.33
C SER A 54 25.38 -0.48 1.77
N THR A 55 24.49 -0.20 0.83
CA THR A 55 24.29 1.11 0.19
C THR A 55 23.06 1.83 0.72
N LEU A 56 23.17 3.15 0.93
CA LEU A 56 22.04 4.06 1.05
C LEU A 56 21.93 4.93 -0.20
N LEU A 57 20.81 4.84 -0.92
CA LEU A 57 20.47 5.73 -2.02
C LEU A 57 19.32 6.66 -1.63
N VAL A 58 19.53 7.97 -1.70
CA VAL A 58 18.48 8.98 -1.52
C VAL A 58 18.29 9.76 -2.82
N ASN A 59 17.15 9.57 -3.48
CA ASN A 59 16.81 10.26 -4.71
C ASN A 59 15.74 11.34 -4.50
N ASN A 60 16.10 12.60 -4.65
CA ASN A 60 15.18 13.75 -4.73
C ASN A 60 15.09 14.32 -6.16
N GLY A 61 15.84 13.76 -7.11
CA GLY A 61 15.93 14.21 -8.49
C GLY A 61 15.41 13.17 -9.49
N THR A 62 16.10 13.04 -10.62
CA THR A 62 15.83 12.02 -11.64
C THR A 62 17.03 11.10 -11.79
N ILE A 63 16.80 9.79 -11.78
CA ILE A 63 17.76 8.76 -12.15
C ILE A 63 17.21 8.04 -13.39
N LYS A 64 18.00 7.98 -14.47
CA LYS A 64 17.57 7.40 -15.74
C LYS A 64 18.62 6.50 -16.38
N GLY A 65 18.34 5.20 -16.46
CA GLY A 65 19.03 4.29 -17.36
C GLY A 65 18.41 4.35 -18.75
N ARG A 66 19.23 4.57 -19.79
CA ARG A 66 18.73 4.74 -21.17
C ARG A 66 18.59 3.42 -21.93
N ASN A 67 19.37 2.39 -21.57
CA ASN A 67 19.29 1.06 -22.17
C ASN A 67 19.14 -0.07 -21.13
N GLY A 68 19.30 0.24 -19.84
CA GLY A 68 19.25 -0.71 -18.74
C GLY A 68 18.34 -0.28 -17.59
N TYR A 69 18.77 -0.59 -16.38
CA TYR A 69 18.04 -0.32 -15.15
C TYR A 69 18.07 1.16 -14.80
N GLY A 70 17.05 1.67 -14.10
CA GLY A 70 17.18 2.97 -13.45
C GLY A 70 18.26 2.92 -12.38
N VAL A 71 18.11 1.98 -11.44
CA VAL A 71 19.07 1.65 -10.39
C VAL A 71 19.21 0.12 -10.34
N LYS A 72 20.45 -0.37 -10.28
CA LYS A 72 20.76 -1.78 -9.99
C LYS A 72 21.77 -1.87 -8.87
N LEU A 73 21.40 -2.53 -7.78
CA LEU A 73 22.29 -2.87 -6.67
C LEU A 73 22.74 -4.32 -6.84
N VAL A 74 24.04 -4.56 -6.68
CA VAL A 74 24.65 -5.89 -6.83
C VAL A 74 25.42 -6.21 -5.56
N GLY A 75 25.04 -7.32 -4.91
CA GLY A 75 25.59 -7.77 -3.64
C GLY A 75 24.53 -8.52 -2.84
N ASN A 76 24.91 -9.04 -1.67
CA ASN A 76 24.03 -9.70 -0.70
C ASN A 76 23.83 -8.85 0.56
N PHE A 77 23.82 -7.53 0.41
CA PHE A 77 23.76 -6.59 1.53
C PHE A 77 22.37 -6.04 1.72
N ASN A 78 22.07 -5.62 2.95
CA ASN A 78 20.81 -4.99 3.28
C ASN A 78 20.85 -3.52 2.89
N ASP A 79 20.44 -3.23 1.66
CA ASP A 79 20.48 -1.91 1.07
C ASP A 79 19.24 -1.08 1.42
N ARG A 80 19.38 0.23 1.31
CA ARG A 80 18.31 1.20 1.60
C ARG A 80 18.15 2.17 0.45
N VAL A 81 16.94 2.30 -0.06
CA VAL A 81 16.58 3.30 -1.08
C VAL A 81 15.48 4.20 -0.54
N VAL A 82 15.68 5.51 -0.58
CA VAL A 82 14.65 6.52 -0.33
C VAL A 82 14.38 7.26 -1.63
N ASN A 83 13.19 7.07 -2.20
CA ASN A 83 12.81 7.76 -3.43
C ASN A 83 11.79 8.87 -3.14
N ASN A 84 12.10 10.07 -3.58
CA ASN A 84 11.28 11.29 -3.58
C ASN A 84 11.40 12.02 -4.93
N GLY A 85 11.71 11.28 -5.98
CA GLY A 85 11.86 11.78 -7.35
C GLY A 85 11.54 10.69 -8.37
N LEU A 86 12.12 10.77 -9.56
CA LEU A 86 11.94 9.77 -10.62
C LEU A 86 13.11 8.79 -10.63
N ILE A 87 12.79 7.50 -10.68
CA ILE A 87 13.73 6.43 -11.09
C ILE A 87 13.14 5.77 -12.34
N SER A 88 13.91 5.70 -13.43
CA SER A 88 13.44 5.21 -14.73
C SER A 88 14.45 4.25 -15.33
N GLY A 89 13.99 3.04 -15.66
CA GLY A 89 14.77 2.05 -16.42
C GLY A 89 14.14 1.77 -17.78
N ALA A 90 14.95 1.79 -18.83
CA ALA A 90 14.49 1.55 -20.19
C ALA A 90 14.31 0.07 -20.51
N ASN A 91 14.92 -0.83 -19.74
CA ASN A 91 14.76 -2.28 -19.86
C ASN A 91 13.51 -2.83 -19.16
N GLY A 92 12.63 -1.95 -18.66
CA GLY A 92 11.42 -2.33 -17.94
C GLY A 92 11.58 -2.45 -16.42
N VAL A 93 12.79 -2.37 -15.87
CA VAL A 93 13.04 -2.39 -14.42
C VAL A 93 13.60 -1.04 -13.97
N ALA A 94 12.83 -0.31 -13.17
CA ALA A 94 13.26 0.97 -12.61
C ALA A 94 14.28 0.78 -11.49
N LEU A 95 14.02 -0.16 -10.58
CA LEU A 95 14.84 -0.41 -9.41
C LEU A 95 14.98 -1.91 -9.18
N ASP A 96 16.22 -2.40 -9.16
CA ASP A 96 16.62 -3.75 -8.77
C ASP A 96 17.49 -3.63 -7.52
N MET A 97 17.01 -4.14 -6.39
CA MET A 97 17.66 -4.04 -5.07
C MET A 97 18.65 -5.18 -4.80
N GLY A 98 18.73 -6.18 -5.66
CA GLY A 98 19.75 -7.22 -5.57
C GLY A 98 19.41 -8.32 -4.56
N ALA A 99 20.34 -8.64 -3.67
CA ALA A 99 20.13 -9.63 -2.64
C ALA A 99 20.41 -9.02 -1.27
N GLY A 100 19.72 -9.51 -0.25
CA GLY A 100 19.78 -8.96 1.09
C GLY A 100 18.38 -8.69 1.63
N ASP A 101 18.30 -8.24 2.87
CA ASP A 101 17.04 -7.78 3.43
C ASP A 101 16.94 -6.27 3.22
N ASP A 102 16.41 -5.88 2.07
CA ASP A 102 16.48 -4.51 1.58
C ASP A 102 15.24 -3.67 1.95
N VAL A 103 15.41 -2.35 2.03
CA VAL A 103 14.32 -1.41 2.39
C VAL A 103 14.16 -0.31 1.35
N LEU A 104 12.98 -0.22 0.74
CA LEU A 104 12.56 0.90 -0.08
C LEU A 104 11.60 1.81 0.69
N THR A 105 12.00 3.05 0.94
CA THR A 105 11.10 4.12 1.41
C THR A 105 10.60 4.96 0.23
N VAL A 106 9.28 5.04 0.08
CA VAL A 106 8.59 5.82 -0.96
C VAL A 106 8.05 7.11 -0.33
N ARG A 107 8.46 8.26 -0.86
CA ARG A 107 7.96 9.59 -0.49
C ARG A 107 6.95 10.11 -1.53
N SER A 108 6.25 11.20 -1.22
CA SER A 108 5.10 11.70 -2.00
C SER A 108 5.38 11.97 -3.49
N LYS A 109 6.60 12.39 -3.82
CA LYS A 109 7.02 12.68 -5.21
C LYS A 109 7.63 11.48 -5.94
N ALA A 110 7.77 10.34 -5.26
CA ALA A 110 8.35 9.14 -5.86
C ALA A 110 7.57 8.73 -7.12
N ARG A 111 8.32 8.43 -8.18
CA ARG A 111 7.83 7.84 -9.41
C ARG A 111 8.81 6.76 -9.86
N PHE A 112 8.26 5.66 -10.37
CA PHE A 112 9.02 4.56 -10.96
C PHE A 112 8.50 4.34 -12.38
N SER A 113 9.37 4.51 -13.36
CA SER A 113 9.09 4.15 -14.75
C SER A 113 9.78 2.82 -15.05
N GLY A 114 9.05 1.74 -14.80
CA GLY A 114 9.55 0.37 -14.77
C GLY A 114 9.18 -0.32 -13.45
N GLU A 115 9.41 -1.62 -13.40
CA GLU A 115 9.19 -2.47 -12.24
C GLU A 115 10.14 -2.10 -11.09
N VAL A 116 9.63 -2.26 -9.87
CA VAL A 116 10.44 -2.28 -8.64
C VAL A 116 10.60 -3.74 -8.23
N ASP A 117 11.84 -4.17 -8.09
CA ASP A 117 12.23 -5.52 -7.71
C ASP A 117 13.05 -5.48 -6.43
N GLY A 118 12.52 -6.10 -5.37
CA GLY A 118 13.27 -6.30 -4.12
C GLY A 118 14.38 -7.34 -4.25
N GLY A 119 14.30 -8.24 -5.24
CA GLY A 119 15.29 -9.30 -5.41
C GLY A 119 15.22 -10.38 -4.32
N SER A 120 16.35 -11.01 -3.96
CA SER A 120 16.34 -12.12 -2.99
C SER A 120 16.54 -11.65 -1.55
N GLY A 121 16.00 -12.38 -0.59
CA GLY A 121 15.98 -11.98 0.83
C GLY A 121 14.60 -11.48 1.24
N THR A 122 14.52 -10.82 2.40
CA THR A 122 13.28 -10.32 3.00
C THR A 122 13.20 -8.80 2.86
N ASN A 123 12.50 -8.37 1.82
CA ASN A 123 12.46 -6.97 1.43
C ASN A 123 11.22 -6.26 1.96
N GLN A 124 11.39 -4.97 2.24
CA GLN A 124 10.38 -4.11 2.81
C GLN A 124 10.14 -2.88 1.94
N VAL A 125 8.87 -2.54 1.74
CA VAL A 125 8.45 -1.23 1.26
C VAL A 125 7.83 -0.45 2.41
N ILE A 126 8.29 0.78 2.61
CA ILE A 126 7.76 1.75 3.56
C ILE A 126 7.15 2.91 2.77
N LEU A 127 5.85 3.13 2.93
CA LEU A 127 5.15 4.29 2.40
C LEU A 127 5.09 5.36 3.50
N ASP A 128 5.89 6.40 3.38
CA ASP A 128 6.12 7.36 4.47
C ASP A 128 6.20 8.79 3.94
N ASP A 129 5.09 9.51 3.93
CA ASP A 129 5.06 10.95 3.69
C ASP A 129 3.68 11.45 4.10
N SER A 130 3.60 12.50 4.92
CA SER A 130 2.30 13.00 5.41
C SER A 130 1.42 13.49 4.26
N LYS A 131 2.00 13.86 3.11
CA LYS A 131 1.26 14.22 1.90
C LYS A 131 0.65 13.01 1.19
N GLY A 132 1.04 11.79 1.55
CA GLY A 132 0.64 10.57 0.86
C GLY A 132 1.24 10.45 -0.55
N GLY A 133 0.70 9.55 -1.36
CA GLY A 133 1.19 9.36 -2.72
C GLY A 133 0.60 8.13 -3.43
N THR A 134 1.24 7.76 -4.53
CA THR A 134 0.91 6.55 -5.29
C THR A 134 2.12 5.64 -5.33
N PHE A 135 1.90 4.34 -5.15
CA PHE A 135 2.92 3.32 -5.38
C PHE A 135 2.42 2.28 -6.37
N ASN A 136 3.23 2.00 -7.39
CA ASN A 136 2.87 1.13 -8.51
C ASN A 136 3.16 -0.35 -8.24
N GLY A 137 3.32 -0.73 -6.97
CA GLY A 137 3.65 -2.09 -6.55
C GLY A 137 5.11 -2.45 -6.77
N ALA A 138 5.44 -3.69 -6.41
CA ALA A 138 6.76 -4.28 -6.53
C ALA A 138 6.65 -5.81 -6.54
N ARG A 139 7.66 -6.49 -7.09
CA ARG A 139 7.84 -7.92 -6.88
C ARG A 139 8.89 -8.17 -5.80
N GLN A 140 8.82 -9.38 -5.22
CA GLN A 140 9.77 -9.86 -4.21
C GLN A 140 9.89 -8.93 -2.98
N VAL A 141 8.76 -8.35 -2.56
CA VAL A 141 8.64 -7.57 -1.33
C VAL A 141 7.72 -8.35 -0.38
N GLN A 142 8.24 -8.73 0.78
CA GLN A 142 7.56 -9.55 1.77
C GLN A 142 6.91 -8.70 2.86
N GLN A 143 7.33 -7.44 3.01
CA GLN A 143 6.81 -6.54 4.04
C GLN A 143 6.34 -5.20 3.45
N LEU A 144 5.14 -4.77 3.85
CA LEU A 144 4.59 -3.45 3.56
C LEU A 144 4.30 -2.72 4.87
N ASP A 145 4.88 -1.54 5.07
CA ASP A 145 4.45 -0.64 6.14
C ASP A 145 3.98 0.70 5.54
N VAL A 146 2.78 1.13 5.90
CA VAL A 146 2.21 2.44 5.55
C VAL A 146 2.23 3.30 6.80
N ASN A 147 3.25 4.15 6.92
CA ASN A 147 3.55 4.85 8.17
C ASN A 147 2.68 6.08 8.39
N THR A 148 2.43 6.87 7.34
CA THR A 148 1.66 8.10 7.43
C THR A 148 1.18 8.56 6.06
N GLY A 149 0.18 9.45 6.04
CA GLY A 149 -0.43 9.99 4.83
C GLY A 149 -1.37 9.01 4.14
N ALA A 150 -1.98 9.47 3.05
CA ALA A 150 -2.91 8.67 2.25
C ALA A 150 -2.23 8.11 1.00
N TRP A 151 -2.11 6.79 0.92
CA TRP A 151 -1.40 6.10 -0.14
C TRP A 151 -2.34 5.29 -1.02
N THR A 152 -2.21 5.45 -2.33
CA THR A 152 -2.89 4.60 -3.32
C THR A 152 -1.91 3.56 -3.86
N LEU A 153 -2.19 2.29 -3.64
CA LEU A 153 -1.44 1.18 -4.23
C LEU A 153 -2.11 0.76 -5.55
N THR A 154 -1.45 1.03 -6.68
CA THR A 154 -2.01 0.77 -8.02
C THR A 154 -1.48 -0.51 -8.67
N GLY A 155 -0.35 -1.05 -8.20
CA GLY A 155 0.20 -2.32 -8.63
C GLY A 155 0.26 -3.36 -7.51
N ALA A 156 0.54 -4.60 -7.87
CA ALA A 156 0.46 -5.71 -6.92
C ALA A 156 1.68 -5.77 -5.99
N LEU A 157 1.46 -6.36 -4.82
CA LEU A 157 2.47 -6.85 -3.89
C LEU A 157 2.16 -8.32 -3.60
N ASP A 158 2.25 -9.16 -4.64
CA ASP A 158 1.81 -10.56 -4.58
C ASP A 158 2.69 -11.41 -3.64
N ALA A 159 3.96 -11.03 -3.46
CA ALA A 159 4.91 -11.70 -2.54
C ALA A 159 4.78 -11.24 -1.07
N ASN A 160 3.92 -10.27 -0.77
CA ASN A 160 3.75 -9.75 0.57
C ASN A 160 3.31 -10.87 1.53
N GLN A 161 3.89 -10.86 2.73
CA GLN A 161 3.59 -11.79 3.82
C GLN A 161 2.99 -11.02 5.00
N ARG A 162 3.51 -9.82 5.29
CA ARG A 162 3.07 -8.95 6.37
C ARG A 162 2.90 -7.51 5.89
N GLY A 163 1.67 -7.00 5.92
CA GLY A 163 1.35 -5.59 5.74
C GLY A 163 0.89 -4.94 7.03
N ARG A 164 1.23 -3.66 7.25
CA ARG A 164 0.71 -2.85 8.35
C ARG A 164 0.35 -1.45 7.87
N VAL A 165 -0.86 -1.02 8.15
CA VAL A 165 -1.30 0.37 7.99
C VAL A 165 -1.31 1.00 9.38
N GLN A 166 -0.38 1.91 9.62
CA GLN A 166 -0.18 2.51 10.93
C GLN A 166 -1.26 3.52 11.29
N SER A 167 -1.41 3.78 12.58
CA SER A 167 -2.33 4.81 13.09
C SER A 167 -2.14 6.15 12.37
N GLY A 168 -3.24 6.76 11.91
CA GLY A 168 -3.24 8.02 11.16
C GLY A 168 -2.85 7.89 9.67
N ALA A 169 -2.53 6.69 9.20
CA ALA A 169 -2.27 6.42 7.78
C ALA A 169 -3.51 5.84 7.07
N THR A 170 -3.56 6.04 5.75
CA THR A 170 -4.61 5.49 4.89
C THR A 170 -3.99 4.71 3.73
N LEU A 171 -4.46 3.48 3.50
CA LEU A 171 -4.12 2.68 2.32
C LEU A 171 -5.36 2.44 1.45
N ILE A 172 -5.36 3.00 0.24
CA ILE A 172 -6.33 2.74 -0.81
C ILE A 172 -5.71 1.70 -1.76
N ASN A 173 -6.11 0.43 -1.59
CA ASN A 173 -5.65 -0.65 -2.44
C ASN A 173 -6.50 -0.70 -3.73
N GLN A 174 -5.86 -0.51 -4.89
CA GLN A 174 -6.46 -0.66 -6.21
C GLN A 174 -5.92 -1.89 -6.96
N SER A 175 -5.25 -2.79 -6.24
CA SER A 175 -4.60 -3.98 -6.79
C SER A 175 -4.73 -5.18 -5.81
N ARG A 176 -3.66 -5.98 -5.69
CA ARG A 176 -3.59 -7.19 -4.86
C ARG A 176 -2.43 -7.12 -3.88
N ILE A 177 -2.69 -7.55 -2.65
CA ILE A 177 -1.68 -7.69 -1.59
C ILE A 177 -1.72 -9.14 -1.09
N GLY A 178 -0.55 -9.81 -1.10
CA GLY A 178 -0.35 -11.12 -0.49
C GLY A 178 -0.40 -11.06 1.04
N GLY A 179 -0.55 -12.22 1.69
CA GLY A 179 -0.41 -12.32 3.15
C GLY A 179 -1.43 -11.51 3.97
N THR A 180 -1.08 -11.28 5.22
CA THR A 180 -1.94 -10.57 6.17
C THR A 180 -1.65 -9.09 6.16
N VAL A 181 -2.68 -8.26 6.11
CA VAL A 181 -2.60 -6.82 6.36
C VAL A 181 -3.28 -6.50 7.68
N THR A 182 -2.56 -5.84 8.58
CA THR A 182 -3.11 -5.30 9.83
C THR A 182 -3.39 -3.81 9.67
N VAL A 183 -4.62 -3.39 9.94
CA VAL A 183 -5.07 -1.98 9.93
C VAL A 183 -5.20 -1.55 11.38
N GLU A 184 -4.28 -0.70 11.84
CA GLU A 184 -4.23 -0.31 13.24
C GLU A 184 -5.36 0.63 13.66
N HIS A 185 -5.53 0.80 14.97
CA HIS A 185 -6.45 1.81 15.49
C HIS A 185 -6.12 3.20 14.93
N GLY A 186 -7.14 3.91 14.44
CA GLY A 186 -6.99 5.20 13.76
C GLY A 186 -6.40 5.13 12.34
N ALA A 187 -6.10 3.94 11.81
CA ALA A 187 -5.70 3.74 10.42
C ALA A 187 -6.91 3.45 9.52
N THR A 188 -6.77 3.65 8.22
CA THR A 188 -7.83 3.37 7.24
C THR A 188 -7.34 2.47 6.10
N TYR A 189 -8.15 1.49 5.73
CA TYR A 189 -7.93 0.64 4.55
C TYR A 189 -9.17 0.65 3.65
N ALA A 190 -8.97 0.70 2.33
CA ALA A 190 -10.06 0.68 1.36
C ALA A 190 -9.71 -0.12 0.10
N GLY A 191 -10.71 -0.82 -0.44
CA GLY A 191 -10.67 -1.42 -1.78
C GLY A 191 -9.76 -2.63 -1.96
N GLY A 192 -9.66 -3.06 -3.22
CA GLY A 192 -8.66 -4.03 -3.69
C GLY A 192 -8.84 -5.45 -3.15
N THR A 193 -7.88 -6.31 -3.48
CA THR A 193 -7.83 -7.68 -2.97
C THR A 193 -6.69 -7.84 -1.97
N VAL A 194 -6.96 -8.49 -0.85
CA VAL A 194 -5.96 -8.89 0.15
C VAL A 194 -6.18 -10.35 0.52
N THR A 195 -5.13 -11.04 1.01
CA THR A 195 -5.25 -12.46 1.38
C THR A 195 -5.99 -12.61 2.71
N GLN A 196 -5.52 -11.94 3.76
CA GLN A 196 -6.19 -11.84 5.07
C GLN A 196 -6.15 -10.39 5.55
N LEU A 197 -7.20 -9.94 6.25
CA LEU A 197 -7.31 -8.57 6.75
C LEU A 197 -7.72 -8.55 8.22
N ASP A 198 -6.86 -7.97 9.06
CA ASP A 198 -7.11 -7.76 10.49
C ASP A 198 -7.31 -6.26 10.74
N VAL A 199 -8.47 -5.87 11.28
CA VAL A 199 -8.91 -4.47 11.36
C VAL A 199 -9.17 -4.04 12.79
N ALA A 200 -8.30 -3.16 13.29
CA ALA A 200 -8.50 -2.37 14.51
C ALA A 200 -8.88 -0.91 14.23
N GLY A 201 -8.64 -0.43 13.00
CA GLY A 201 -9.06 0.89 12.53
C GLY A 201 -10.34 0.85 11.71
N THR A 202 -10.31 1.51 10.55
CA THR A 202 -11.47 1.65 9.66
C THR A 202 -11.26 0.88 8.35
N LEU A 203 -12.24 0.06 7.98
CA LEU A 203 -12.38 -0.53 6.65
C LEU A 203 -13.46 0.24 5.89
N VAL A 204 -13.14 0.74 4.69
CA VAL A 204 -14.09 1.52 3.87
C VAL A 204 -14.53 0.73 2.64
N LEU A 205 -15.85 0.61 2.48
CA LEU A 205 -16.51 0.13 1.27
C LEU A 205 -17.06 1.33 0.51
N ASP A 206 -16.32 1.75 -0.50
CA ASP A 206 -16.67 2.89 -1.33
C ASP A 206 -17.03 2.42 -2.76
N PRO A 207 -18.25 2.70 -3.26
CA PRO A 207 -18.67 2.36 -4.63
C PRO A 207 -17.88 3.11 -5.71
N ALA A 208 -17.25 4.25 -5.39
CA ALA A 208 -16.43 4.99 -6.34
C ALA A 208 -15.09 4.30 -6.66
N LEU A 209 -14.67 3.33 -5.83
CA LEU A 209 -13.42 2.60 -6.05
C LEU A 209 -13.56 1.59 -7.20
N LYS A 210 -12.67 1.69 -8.19
CA LYS A 210 -12.64 0.79 -9.36
C LYS A 210 -12.48 -0.70 -9.01
N LYS A 211 -11.90 -1.00 -7.85
CA LYS A 211 -11.70 -2.37 -7.35
C LYS A 211 -12.44 -2.54 -6.03
N GLN A 212 -13.48 -3.35 -6.08
CA GLN A 212 -14.26 -3.74 -4.91
C GLN A 212 -13.40 -4.46 -3.87
N GLY A 213 -13.75 -4.29 -2.60
CA GLY A 213 -13.07 -4.94 -1.48
C GLY A 213 -13.24 -6.46 -1.53
N ARG A 214 -12.12 -7.19 -1.55
CA ARG A 214 -12.10 -8.65 -1.45
C ARG A 214 -11.02 -9.12 -0.48
N VAL A 215 -11.41 -9.94 0.47
CA VAL A 215 -10.53 -10.68 1.37
C VAL A 215 -10.58 -12.15 0.96
N LYS A 216 -9.44 -12.75 0.57
CA LYS A 216 -9.43 -14.12 0.02
C LYS A 216 -9.72 -15.19 1.08
N HIS A 217 -9.28 -14.98 2.31
CA HIS A 217 -9.52 -15.86 3.44
C HIS A 217 -10.38 -15.13 4.48
N ASP A 218 -9.78 -14.74 5.60
CA ASP A 218 -10.49 -14.25 6.77
C ASP A 218 -10.41 -12.73 6.90
N LEU A 219 -11.54 -12.15 7.29
CA LEU A 219 -11.64 -10.80 7.83
C LEU A 219 -11.82 -10.91 9.34
N ASN A 220 -10.92 -10.31 10.11
CA ASN A 220 -11.03 -10.21 11.55
C ASN A 220 -11.16 -8.75 11.96
N MET A 221 -12.35 -8.32 12.34
CA MET A 221 -12.58 -7.01 12.97
C MET A 221 -12.34 -7.11 14.47
N THR A 222 -12.15 -5.97 15.13
CA THR A 222 -12.08 -5.86 16.60
C THR A 222 -13.19 -4.94 17.10
N ALA A 223 -13.50 -4.97 18.40
CA ALA A 223 -14.61 -4.19 18.97
C ALA A 223 -14.52 -2.67 18.70
N ASP A 224 -13.31 -2.11 18.69
CA ASP A 224 -13.10 -0.68 18.45
C ASP A 224 -13.01 -0.31 16.96
N SER A 225 -13.07 -1.30 16.07
CA SER A 225 -12.97 -1.06 14.63
C SER A 225 -14.28 -0.59 14.00
N THR A 226 -14.18 0.00 12.81
CA THR A 226 -15.33 0.49 12.04
C THR A 226 -15.34 -0.07 10.63
N LEU A 227 -16.49 -0.57 10.16
CA LEU A 227 -16.78 -0.76 8.74
C LEU A 227 -17.61 0.43 8.25
N THR A 228 -17.05 1.26 7.38
CA THR A 228 -17.80 2.33 6.72
C THR A 228 -18.38 1.79 5.41
N PHE A 229 -19.70 1.82 5.30
CA PHE A 229 -20.46 1.40 4.12
C PHE A 229 -21.04 2.63 3.42
N ASN A 230 -20.41 3.03 2.32
CA ASN A 230 -20.86 4.16 1.52
C ASN A 230 -21.85 3.69 0.44
N VAL A 231 -22.92 4.45 0.26
CA VAL A 231 -23.90 4.27 -0.81
C VAL A 231 -23.99 5.58 -1.59
N GLY A 232 -23.62 5.52 -2.86
CA GLY A 232 -23.64 6.67 -3.77
C GLY A 232 -24.99 6.86 -4.47
N GLN A 233 -25.02 7.81 -5.41
CA GLN A 233 -26.16 8.05 -6.30
C GLN A 233 -26.72 6.78 -6.95
N GLY A 234 -28.05 6.71 -7.10
CA GLY A 234 -28.72 5.51 -7.63
C GLY A 234 -28.47 4.26 -6.79
N GLU A 235 -28.12 4.45 -5.51
CA GLU A 235 -27.90 3.40 -4.51
C GLU A 235 -26.72 2.48 -4.88
N ALA A 236 -25.75 3.04 -5.61
CA ALA A 236 -24.51 2.35 -5.95
C ALA A 236 -23.77 1.99 -4.66
N HIS A 237 -23.42 0.72 -4.48
CA HIS A 237 -22.73 0.24 -3.30
C HIS A 237 -21.73 -0.87 -3.66
N SER A 238 -20.74 -1.06 -2.79
CA SER A 238 -19.76 -2.15 -2.87
C SER A 238 -20.07 -3.20 -1.82
N THR A 239 -20.19 -4.46 -2.23
CA THR A 239 -20.22 -5.60 -1.30
C THR A 239 -18.79 -6.07 -1.00
N LEU A 240 -18.47 -6.21 0.29
CA LEU A 240 -17.24 -6.85 0.74
C LEU A 240 -17.34 -8.37 0.57
N LYS A 241 -16.46 -8.93 -0.25
CA LYS A 241 -16.37 -10.40 -0.42
C LYS A 241 -15.29 -10.98 0.47
N VAL A 242 -15.64 -11.95 1.31
CA VAL A 242 -14.72 -12.67 2.20
C VAL A 242 -14.76 -14.15 1.83
N GLY A 243 -13.63 -14.74 1.45
CA GLY A 243 -13.62 -16.11 0.93
C GLY A 243 -13.83 -17.19 1.99
N SER A 244 -13.58 -16.88 3.25
CA SER A 244 -13.77 -17.78 4.38
C SER A 244 -14.63 -17.09 5.44
N ARG A 245 -14.06 -16.69 6.58
CA ARG A 245 -14.80 -16.22 7.74
C ARG A 245 -14.71 -14.72 7.90
N ALA A 246 -15.84 -14.06 8.12
CA ALA A 246 -15.90 -12.66 8.53
C ALA A 246 -16.31 -12.58 10.00
N SER A 247 -15.34 -12.28 10.86
CA SER A 247 -15.58 -12.03 12.29
C SER A 247 -15.78 -10.54 12.53
N LEU A 248 -16.97 -10.19 13.02
CA LEU A 248 -17.36 -8.79 13.24
C LEU A 248 -16.98 -8.28 14.63
N ALA A 249 -16.81 -9.19 15.61
CA ALA A 249 -16.30 -8.94 16.95
C ALA A 249 -16.79 -7.64 17.60
N ASP A 250 -18.10 -7.38 17.56
CA ASP A 250 -18.74 -6.21 18.19
C ASP A 250 -18.26 -4.85 17.62
N ALA A 251 -17.75 -4.83 16.39
CA ALA A 251 -17.34 -3.61 15.70
C ALA A 251 -18.51 -2.63 15.45
N THR A 252 -18.17 -1.40 15.07
CA THR A 252 -19.14 -0.40 14.58
C THR A 252 -19.38 -0.58 13.08
N LEU A 253 -20.64 -0.56 12.65
CA LEU A 253 -21.02 -0.32 11.26
C LEU A 253 -21.45 1.13 11.11
N ASP A 254 -20.80 1.86 10.19
CA ASP A 254 -21.14 3.23 9.84
C ASP A 254 -21.72 3.29 8.42
N ILE A 255 -22.97 3.72 8.29
CA ILE A 255 -23.68 3.80 7.00
C ILE A 255 -23.74 5.24 6.53
N GLN A 256 -23.10 5.51 5.39
CA GLN A 256 -23.07 6.83 4.78
C GLN A 256 -23.82 6.79 3.45
N ILE A 257 -24.98 7.43 3.40
CA ILE A 257 -25.79 7.56 2.19
C ILE A 257 -25.55 8.95 1.59
N GLU A 258 -25.09 9.01 0.34
CA GLU A 258 -24.89 10.28 -0.37
C GLU A 258 -26.21 11.01 -0.63
N HIS A 259 -27.26 10.26 -0.97
CA HIS A 259 -28.60 10.78 -1.22
C HIS A 259 -29.68 9.80 -0.74
N GLU A 260 -30.48 10.22 0.25
CA GLU A 260 -31.66 9.45 0.67
C GLU A 260 -32.74 9.48 -0.40
N SER A 261 -33.30 8.32 -0.73
CA SER A 261 -34.44 8.19 -1.64
C SER A 261 -35.41 7.11 -1.16
N ASP A 262 -36.66 7.18 -1.63
CA ASP A 262 -37.67 6.14 -1.35
C ASP A 262 -37.35 4.79 -2.02
N GLU A 263 -36.39 4.75 -2.95
CA GLU A 263 -35.91 3.50 -3.56
C GLU A 263 -35.30 2.57 -2.48
N LEU A 264 -34.62 3.16 -1.48
CA LEU A 264 -33.97 2.41 -0.39
C LEU A 264 -34.97 1.63 0.47
N LEU A 265 -36.24 2.06 0.53
CA LEU A 265 -37.31 1.37 1.27
C LEU A 265 -37.68 0.02 0.64
N ASN A 266 -37.41 -0.15 -0.66
CA ASN A 266 -37.78 -1.34 -1.43
C ASN A 266 -36.57 -2.24 -1.70
N ARG A 267 -35.42 -1.95 -1.08
CA ARG A 267 -34.16 -2.65 -1.32
C ARG A 267 -33.57 -3.21 -0.04
N GLN A 268 -32.86 -4.32 -0.24
CA GLN A 268 -31.97 -4.89 0.75
C GLN A 268 -30.57 -4.86 0.14
N LEU A 269 -29.69 -4.01 0.68
CA LEU A 269 -28.32 -3.84 0.18
C LEU A 269 -27.41 -4.85 0.88
N ARG A 270 -26.57 -5.56 0.11
CA ARG A 270 -25.61 -6.51 0.68
C ARG A 270 -24.30 -5.80 1.03
N ILE A 271 -23.96 -5.83 2.31
CA ILE A 271 -22.73 -5.23 2.84
C ILE A 271 -21.59 -6.23 2.78
N ILE A 272 -21.80 -7.44 3.31
CA ILE A 272 -20.80 -8.50 3.39
C ILE A 272 -21.35 -9.79 2.76
N ASP A 273 -20.53 -10.45 1.97
CA ASP A 273 -20.73 -11.79 1.42
C ASP A 273 -19.54 -12.68 1.86
N ALA A 274 -19.80 -13.70 2.68
CA ALA A 274 -18.79 -14.56 3.26
C ALA A 274 -19.19 -16.03 3.25
N ALA A 275 -18.23 -16.95 3.38
CA ALA A 275 -18.57 -18.36 3.61
C ALA A 275 -19.15 -18.57 5.02
N GLN A 276 -18.75 -17.74 5.99
CA GLN A 276 -19.28 -17.73 7.35
C GLN A 276 -19.24 -16.32 7.93
N ILE A 277 -20.34 -15.89 8.56
CA ILE A 277 -20.39 -14.70 9.42
C ILE A 277 -20.30 -15.13 10.89
N GLU A 278 -19.43 -14.48 11.66
CA GLU A 278 -19.31 -14.65 13.11
C GLU A 278 -19.54 -13.33 13.84
N GLY A 279 -20.39 -13.37 14.87
CA GLY A 279 -20.76 -12.19 15.65
C GLY A 279 -21.71 -11.26 14.91
N ARG A 280 -21.85 -10.05 15.44
CA ARG A 280 -22.67 -8.95 14.90
C ARG A 280 -21.93 -7.63 15.10
N PHE A 281 -22.38 -6.59 14.42
CA PHE A 281 -22.01 -5.23 14.81
C PHE A 281 -22.73 -4.86 16.11
N ASP A 282 -22.01 -4.30 17.08
CA ASP A 282 -22.57 -3.82 18.34
C ASP A 282 -23.22 -2.45 18.16
N ARG A 283 -22.54 -1.58 17.41
CA ARG A 283 -22.97 -0.20 17.18
C ARG A 283 -23.26 0.06 15.72
N LEU A 284 -24.35 0.79 15.48
CA LEU A 284 -24.76 1.27 14.17
C LEU A 284 -24.82 2.79 14.18
N THR A 285 -23.98 3.42 13.36
CA THR A 285 -24.02 4.87 13.09
C THR A 285 -24.46 5.12 11.65
N ASN A 286 -25.06 6.27 11.40
CA ASN A 286 -25.49 6.66 10.06
C ASN A 286 -25.72 8.18 9.95
N ASN A 287 -25.75 8.68 8.71
CA ASN A 287 -26.11 10.06 8.39
C ASN A 287 -27.57 10.23 7.96
N LEU A 288 -28.45 9.27 8.26
CA LEU A 288 -29.82 9.25 7.75
C LEU A 288 -30.70 10.26 8.48
N GLU A 289 -31.49 11.03 7.74
CA GLU A 289 -32.41 12.03 8.25
C GLU A 289 -33.83 11.48 8.35
N THR A 290 -34.32 10.83 7.29
CA THR A 290 -35.72 10.38 7.18
C THR A 290 -35.87 8.87 7.33
N LEU A 291 -34.80 8.11 7.18
CA LEU A 291 -34.80 6.65 7.22
C LEU A 291 -34.11 6.10 8.47
N THR A 292 -34.51 4.88 8.86
CA THR A 292 -33.87 4.07 9.89
C THR A 292 -33.33 2.80 9.23
N PRO A 293 -32.03 2.48 9.39
CA PRO A 293 -31.45 1.25 8.88
C PRO A 293 -31.80 0.08 9.78
N GLU A 294 -32.09 -1.08 9.18
CA GLU A 294 -32.32 -2.35 9.86
C GLU A 294 -31.37 -3.40 9.29
N LEU A 295 -30.55 -4.00 10.16
CA LEU A 295 -29.56 -5.00 9.76
C LEU A 295 -30.17 -6.40 9.75
N ILE A 296 -29.86 -7.14 8.69
CA ILE A 296 -30.27 -8.53 8.50
C ILE A 296 -29.01 -9.37 8.40
N TYR A 297 -28.94 -10.41 9.22
CA TYR A 297 -27.80 -11.33 9.30
C TYR A 297 -28.22 -12.72 8.85
N THR A 298 -27.43 -13.33 7.99
CA THR A 298 -27.52 -14.75 7.63
C THR A 298 -26.21 -15.45 7.99
N ALA A 299 -26.14 -16.77 7.83
CA ALA A 299 -24.89 -17.50 8.03
C ALA A 299 -23.75 -17.05 7.10
N THR A 300 -24.09 -16.43 5.95
CA THR A 300 -23.14 -16.10 4.87
C THR A 300 -23.17 -14.64 4.46
N GLY A 301 -23.94 -13.78 5.13
CA GLY A 301 -24.00 -12.37 4.73
C GLY A 301 -24.59 -11.43 5.74
N VAL A 302 -24.25 -10.16 5.54
CA VAL A 302 -24.80 -9.02 6.27
C VAL A 302 -25.44 -8.07 5.27
N PHE A 303 -26.66 -7.65 5.58
CA PHE A 303 -27.45 -6.78 4.72
C PHE A 303 -28.05 -5.64 5.52
N VAL A 304 -28.42 -4.57 4.83
CA VAL A 304 -29.23 -3.48 5.38
C VAL A 304 -30.48 -3.26 4.54
N SER A 305 -31.61 -3.11 5.20
CA SER A 305 -32.86 -2.56 4.65
C SER A 305 -33.22 -1.27 5.38
N PHE A 306 -34.13 -0.47 4.83
CA PHE A 306 -34.49 0.81 5.41
C PHE A 306 -35.99 0.92 5.66
N LYS A 307 -36.36 1.66 6.71
CA LYS A 307 -37.75 2.06 7.00
C LYS A 307 -37.83 3.55 7.25
N ARG A 308 -38.99 4.15 7.03
CA ARG A 308 -39.21 5.54 7.43
C ARG A 308 -39.08 5.66 8.95
N LYS A 309 -38.40 6.71 9.40
CA LYS A 309 -38.46 7.12 10.80
C LYS A 309 -39.92 7.39 11.14
N LYS A 310 -40.36 6.92 12.31
CA LYS A 310 -41.68 7.31 12.82
C LYS A 310 -41.65 8.82 13.06
N ALA A 311 -42.67 9.53 12.58
CA ALA A 311 -42.85 10.92 12.97
C ALA A 311 -43.02 10.95 14.50
N CYS A 312 -42.23 11.80 15.16
CA CYS A 312 -42.39 12.11 16.58
C CYS A 312 -43.69 12.88 16.81
#